data_AF-A0A0L7LEV8-F1
#
_entry.id   AF-A0A0L7LEV8-F1
#
_cell.length_a   1.000
_cell.length_b   1.000
_cell.length_c   1.000
_cell.angle_alpha   90.00
_cell.angle_beta   90.00
_cell.angle_gamma   90.00
#
_symmetry.space_group_name_H-M   'P 1'
#
loop_
_entity.id
_entity.type
_entity.pdbx_description
1 polymer ?
#
loop_
_entity_poly.entity_id
_entity_poly.type
_entity_poly.pdbx_seq_one_letter_code
_entity_poly.pdbx_strand_id
1 'polypeptide(L)'
;MPKALKSDARNTILKVLSFIQEEKRLQAPLIPFEKLYERVATATGVGERFVRKLVKEKEQADATGSKISTPGKKRERTKGKIEIVDFDIGVIRRKIHEFYTMKKEIPTIPKLLNVLQDEIHFKGSRETLRKLLHKMGFRYKKTQSNRKVLIERNDISAWRATYLQKIRHNECGEKKTVIYLDETYIHSSHTAGRCWQSNDEDGVLNPVSKGN
;
A
#
# COMPACT_ATOMS: atom_id res chain seq x y z
N MET A 1 -6.92 -1.70 38.76
CA MET A 1 -8.24 -1.64 38.09
C MET A 1 -8.61 -3.03 37.57
N PRO A 2 -9.74 -3.62 37.96
CA PRO A 2 -10.19 -4.90 37.39
C PRO A 2 -10.39 -4.79 35.88
N LYS A 3 -10.11 -5.86 35.13
CA LYS A 3 -10.32 -5.89 33.68
C LYS A 3 -11.81 -5.72 33.38
N ALA A 4 -12.13 -4.85 32.43
CA ALA A 4 -13.51 -4.67 31.96
C ALA A 4 -14.03 -5.95 31.31
N LEU A 5 -15.16 -6.45 31.82
CA LEU A 5 -15.87 -7.60 31.26
C LEU A 5 -16.58 -7.21 29.95
N LYS A 6 -16.48 -8.06 28.92
CA LYS A 6 -17.21 -7.89 27.66
C LYS A 6 -18.70 -8.21 27.84
N SER A 7 -19.54 -7.73 26.91
CA SER A 7 -21.00 -7.94 26.87
C SER A 7 -21.39 -9.40 27.10
N ASP A 8 -20.71 -10.33 26.42
CA ASP A 8 -21.07 -11.75 26.45
C ASP A 8 -20.88 -12.34 27.85
N ALA A 9 -19.77 -11.99 28.52
CA ALA A 9 -19.51 -12.42 29.90
C ALA A 9 -20.54 -11.83 30.87
N ARG A 10 -20.95 -10.56 30.68
CA ARG A 10 -22.01 -9.95 31.50
C ARG A 10 -23.35 -10.67 31.31
N ASN A 11 -23.73 -10.99 30.08
CA ASN A 11 -24.95 -11.73 29.77
C ASN A 11 -24.93 -13.14 30.39
N THR A 12 -23.79 -13.85 30.33
CA THR A 12 -23.65 -15.15 30.99
C THR A 12 -23.82 -15.04 32.50
N ILE A 13 -23.22 -14.03 33.15
CA ILE A 13 -23.37 -13.79 34.58
C ILE A 13 -24.85 -13.54 34.94
N LEU A 14 -25.56 -12.72 34.16
CA LEU A 14 -26.98 -12.44 34.39
C LEU A 14 -27.86 -13.69 34.25
N LYS A 15 -27.58 -14.57 33.27
CA LYS A 15 -28.29 -15.85 33.12
C LYS A 15 -28.09 -16.77 34.33
N VAL A 16 -26.83 -16.91 34.78
CA VAL A 16 -26.52 -17.70 35.97
C VAL A 16 -27.22 -17.15 37.20
N LEU A 17 -27.24 -15.81 37.37
CA LEU A 17 -27.95 -15.17 38.46
C LEU A 17 -29.45 -15.47 38.42
N SER A 18 -30.10 -15.38 37.26
CA SER A 18 -31.53 -15.71 37.13
C SER A 18 -31.83 -17.16 37.46
N PHE A 19 -30.96 -18.10 37.07
CA PHE A 19 -31.11 -19.51 37.40
C PHE A 19 -31.04 -19.75 38.91
N ILE A 20 -30.06 -19.16 39.59
CA ILE A 20 -29.89 -19.30 41.05
C ILE A 20 -31.03 -18.60 41.82
N GLN A 21 -31.53 -17.47 41.33
CA GLN A 21 -32.70 -16.80 41.91
C GLN A 21 -33.94 -17.68 41.88
N GLU A 22 -34.14 -18.43 40.79
CA GLU A 22 -35.26 -19.35 40.65
C GLU A 22 -35.15 -20.55 41.60
N GLU A 23 -33.94 -21.10 41.78
CA GLU A 23 -33.69 -22.13 42.80
C GLU A 23 -33.93 -21.62 44.22
N LYS A 24 -33.52 -20.37 44.50
CA LYS A 24 -33.77 -19.73 45.79
C LYS A 24 -35.26 -19.54 46.05
N ARG A 25 -36.04 -19.20 45.01
CA ARG A 25 -37.50 -19.04 45.08
C ARG A 25 -38.21 -20.35 45.39
N LEU A 26 -37.78 -21.44 44.77
CA LEU A 26 -38.38 -22.77 44.93
C LEU A 26 -37.84 -23.53 46.15
N GLN A 27 -36.77 -23.05 46.79
CA GLN A 27 -36.03 -23.73 47.86
C GLN A 27 -35.60 -25.16 47.50
N ALA A 28 -35.54 -25.45 46.20
CA ALA A 28 -35.25 -26.77 45.66
C ALA A 28 -34.41 -26.59 44.38
N PRO A 29 -33.51 -27.53 44.09
CA PRO A 29 -32.74 -27.49 42.85
C PRO A 29 -33.65 -27.76 41.66
N LEU A 30 -33.58 -26.93 40.61
CA LEU A 30 -34.33 -27.17 39.36
C LEU A 30 -33.87 -28.46 38.67
N ILE A 31 -32.59 -28.77 38.82
CA ILE A 31 -31.94 -29.96 38.27
C ILE A 31 -31.17 -30.61 39.42
N PRO A 32 -31.23 -31.94 39.61
CA PRO A 32 -30.54 -32.61 40.72
C PRO A 32 -29.05 -32.26 40.81
N PHE A 33 -28.51 -32.16 42.03
CA PHE A 33 -27.12 -31.76 42.29
C PHE A 33 -26.11 -32.74 41.68
N GLU A 34 -26.48 -34.00 41.51
CA GLU A 34 -25.69 -35.05 40.87
C GLU A 34 -25.40 -34.71 39.40
N LYS A 35 -26.30 -33.99 38.74
CA LYS A 35 -26.18 -33.62 37.33
C LYS A 35 -25.49 -32.27 37.13
N LEU A 36 -24.26 -32.18 37.62
CA LEU A 36 -23.45 -30.95 37.59
C LEU A 36 -23.37 -30.28 36.21
N TYR A 37 -23.04 -31.04 35.16
CA TYR A 37 -22.83 -30.49 33.83
C TYR A 37 -24.13 -29.96 33.19
N GLU A 38 -25.26 -30.62 33.47
CA GLU A 38 -26.59 -30.21 33.01
C GLU A 38 -27.02 -28.90 33.70
N ARG A 39 -26.73 -28.75 35.00
CA ARG A 39 -26.91 -27.50 35.76
C ARG A 39 -26.09 -26.36 35.18
N VAL A 40 -24.80 -26.57 34.92
CA VAL A 40 -23.94 -25.54 34.35
C VAL A 40 -24.39 -25.16 32.94
N ALA A 41 -24.76 -26.14 32.12
CA ALA A 41 -25.26 -25.92 30.76
C ALA A 41 -26.51 -25.04 30.74
N THR A 42 -27.49 -25.35 31.60
CA THR A 42 -28.74 -24.59 31.71
C THR A 42 -28.54 -23.20 32.30
N ALA A 43 -27.74 -23.07 33.36
CA ALA A 43 -27.44 -21.78 33.99
C ALA A 43 -26.67 -20.82 33.06
N THR A 44 -25.75 -21.34 32.25
CA THR A 44 -24.92 -20.52 31.34
C THR A 44 -25.50 -20.40 29.93
N GLY A 45 -26.45 -21.27 29.56
CA GLY A 45 -27.08 -21.34 28.24
C GLY A 45 -26.17 -21.92 27.14
N VAL A 46 -25.22 -22.79 27.51
CA VAL A 46 -24.31 -23.48 26.57
C VAL A 46 -24.61 -24.98 26.56
N GLY A 47 -24.21 -25.70 25.51
CA GLY A 47 -24.44 -27.14 25.42
C GLY A 47 -23.61 -27.94 26.43
N GLU A 48 -24.17 -28.98 27.04
CA GLU A 48 -23.50 -29.84 28.03
C GLU A 48 -22.19 -30.45 27.48
N ARG A 49 -22.19 -30.89 26.21
CA ARG A 49 -20.98 -31.40 25.53
C ARG A 49 -19.85 -30.37 25.51
N PHE A 50 -20.19 -29.10 25.35
CA PHE A 50 -19.21 -28.01 25.36
C PHE A 50 -18.63 -27.80 26.76
N VAL A 51 -19.45 -27.84 27.82
CA VAL A 51 -18.98 -27.75 29.21
C VAL A 51 -18.01 -28.88 29.52
N ARG A 52 -18.37 -30.13 29.18
CA ARG A 52 -17.50 -31.30 29.38
C ARG A 52 -16.19 -31.19 28.61
N LYS A 53 -16.24 -30.69 27.37
CA LYS A 53 -15.04 -30.43 26.56
C LYS A 53 -14.15 -29.37 27.22
N LEU A 54 -14.74 -28.28 27.70
CA LEU A 54 -14.01 -27.19 28.35
C LEU A 54 -13.30 -27.65 29.63
N VAL A 55 -13.92 -28.55 30.40
CA VAL A 55 -13.31 -29.15 31.60
C VAL A 55 -12.07 -29.97 31.23
N LYS A 56 -12.17 -30.82 30.19
CA LYS A 56 -11.02 -31.56 29.67
C LYS A 56 -9.91 -30.63 29.14
N GLU A 57 -10.28 -29.56 28.42
CA GLU A 57 -9.32 -28.55 27.95
C GLU A 57 -8.63 -27.83 29.12
N LYS A 58 -9.35 -27.57 30.23
CA LYS A 58 -8.79 -26.99 31.46
C LYS A 58 -7.80 -27.95 32.12
N GLU A 59 -8.16 -29.22 32.29
CA GLU A 59 -7.30 -30.25 32.88
C GLU A 59 -5.99 -30.41 32.08
N GLN A 60 -6.09 -30.48 30.75
CA GLN A 60 -4.92 -30.53 29.87
C GLN A 60 -4.07 -29.26 29.96
N ALA A 61 -4.71 -28.09 30.02
CA ALA A 61 -4.02 -26.83 30.14
C ALA A 61 -3.25 -26.73 31.46
N ASP A 62 -3.86 -27.16 32.57
CA ASP A 62 -3.25 -27.17 33.90
C ASP A 62 -2.08 -28.15 33.99
N ALA A 63 -2.21 -29.36 33.42
CA ALA A 63 -1.12 -30.33 33.34
C ALA A 63 0.09 -29.82 32.54
N THR A 64 -0.15 -28.98 31.54
CA THR A 64 0.90 -28.41 30.66
C THR A 64 1.38 -27.03 31.13
N GLY A 65 0.75 -26.44 32.16
CA GLY A 65 1.00 -25.05 32.58
C GLY A 65 0.61 -23.99 31.54
N SER A 66 -0.27 -24.34 30.60
CA SER A 66 -0.70 -23.47 29.50
C SER A 66 -2.03 -22.77 29.81
N LYS A 67 -2.34 -21.70 29.08
CA LYS A 67 -3.62 -20.96 29.22
C LYS A 67 -4.66 -21.54 28.26
N ILE A 68 -5.92 -21.64 28.70
CA ILE A 68 -7.03 -22.01 27.81
C ILE A 68 -7.07 -21.03 26.63
N SER A 69 -6.87 -21.55 25.42
CA SER A 69 -6.84 -20.77 24.20
C SER A 69 -8.23 -20.69 23.58
N THR A 70 -8.68 -19.49 23.22
CA THR A 70 -9.95 -19.32 22.48
C THR A 70 -9.78 -19.83 21.04
N PRO A 71 -10.55 -20.85 20.61
CA PRO A 71 -10.48 -21.37 19.25
C PRO A 71 -10.78 -20.28 18.21
N GLY A 72 -9.97 -20.20 17.15
CA GLY A 72 -10.21 -19.30 16.01
C GLY A 72 -9.34 -18.05 15.93
N LYS A 73 -8.46 -17.79 16.90
CA LYS A 73 -7.58 -16.60 16.87
C LYS A 73 -6.49 -16.68 15.79
N LYS A 74 -6.18 -17.88 15.28
CA LYS A 74 -5.30 -18.13 14.13
C LYS A 74 -5.89 -19.23 13.27
N ARG A 75 -6.78 -18.89 12.33
CA ARG A 75 -7.10 -19.82 11.22
C ARG A 75 -5.96 -19.72 10.22
N GLU A 76 -5.24 -20.82 10.02
CA GLU A 76 -4.29 -20.92 8.91
C GLU A 76 -5.08 -20.75 7.61
N ARG A 77 -4.82 -19.64 6.92
CA ARG A 77 -5.33 -19.45 5.57
C ARG A 77 -4.34 -20.13 4.63
N THR A 78 -4.77 -21.19 3.95
CA THR A 78 -4.13 -21.68 2.74
C THR A 78 -4.21 -20.57 1.69
N LYS A 79 -3.22 -19.66 1.72
CA LYS A 79 -3.00 -18.77 0.59
C LYS A 79 -2.60 -19.68 -0.56
N GLY A 80 -3.38 -19.70 -1.64
CA GLY A 80 -2.96 -20.27 -2.92
C GLY A 80 -1.69 -19.53 -3.36
N LYS A 81 -0.54 -19.99 -2.87
CA LYS A 81 0.77 -19.48 -3.24
C LYS A 81 1.04 -20.12 -4.59
N ILE A 82 0.89 -19.32 -5.64
CA ILE A 82 1.65 -19.58 -6.85
C ILE A 82 3.10 -19.36 -6.42
N GLU A 83 3.84 -20.46 -6.29
CA GLU A 83 5.28 -20.43 -6.08
C GLU A 83 5.88 -19.79 -7.32
N ILE A 84 6.24 -18.51 -7.17
CA ILE A 84 6.93 -17.77 -8.22
C ILE A 84 8.40 -18.10 -8.02
N VAL A 85 9.00 -18.78 -8.99
CA VAL A 85 10.44 -19.04 -9.02
C VAL A 85 11.15 -17.74 -9.40
N ASP A 86 12.34 -17.47 -8.86
CA ASP A 86 13.08 -16.23 -9.16
C ASP A 86 13.35 -16.03 -10.67
N PHE A 87 13.39 -17.14 -11.43
CA PHE A 87 13.46 -17.12 -12.89
C PHE A 87 12.27 -16.39 -13.53
N ASP A 88 11.03 -16.69 -13.09
CA ASP A 88 9.81 -16.10 -13.63
C ASP A 88 9.77 -14.58 -13.42
N ILE A 89 10.35 -14.10 -12.32
CA ILE A 89 10.46 -12.67 -12.00
C ILE A 89 11.32 -11.96 -13.06
N GLY A 90 12.44 -12.57 -13.45
CA GLY A 90 13.32 -12.04 -14.48
C GLY A 90 12.64 -11.92 -15.84
N VAL A 91 11.89 -12.95 -16.22
CA VAL A 91 11.18 -12.98 -17.51
C VAL A 91 10.06 -11.95 -17.56
N ILE A 92 9.24 -11.84 -16.50
CA ILE A 92 8.17 -10.83 -16.43
C ILE A 92 8.72 -9.41 -16.54
N ARG A 93 9.86 -9.12 -15.87
CA ARG A 93 10.50 -7.81 -15.98
C ARG A 93 10.94 -7.51 -17.41
N ARG A 94 11.57 -8.48 -18.08
CA ARG A 94 12.00 -8.33 -19.48
C ARG A 94 10.82 -8.06 -20.41
N LYS A 95 9.73 -8.81 -20.26
CA LYS A 95 8.49 -8.60 -21.04
C LYS A 95 7.92 -7.20 -20.83
N ILE A 96 7.86 -6.72 -19.60
CA ILE A 96 7.43 -5.34 -19.32
C ILE A 96 8.32 -4.32 -20.06
N HIS A 97 9.63 -4.51 -20.08
CA HIS A 97 10.53 -3.64 -20.85
C HIS A 97 10.31 -3.73 -22.36
N GLU A 98 10.09 -4.93 -22.91
CA GLU A 98 9.78 -5.13 -24.34
C GLU A 98 8.51 -4.38 -24.77
N PHE A 99 7.49 -4.30 -23.90
CA PHE A 99 6.29 -3.48 -24.17
C PHE A 99 6.64 -2.00 -24.42
N TYR A 100 7.57 -1.45 -23.65
CA TYR A 100 8.01 -0.07 -23.82
C TYR A 100 8.95 0.10 -25.03
N THR A 101 9.94 -0.77 -25.20
CA THR A 101 10.99 -0.59 -26.22
C THR A 101 10.55 -1.04 -27.61
N MET A 102 9.90 -2.20 -27.72
CA MET A 102 9.53 -2.81 -29.01
C MET A 102 8.13 -2.37 -29.44
N LYS A 103 7.14 -2.53 -28.55
CA LYS A 103 5.72 -2.25 -28.89
C LYS A 103 5.35 -0.76 -28.75
N LYS A 104 6.17 0.03 -28.04
CA LYS A 104 5.87 1.44 -27.69
C LYS A 104 4.50 1.63 -27.04
N GLU A 105 4.03 0.62 -26.30
CA GLU A 105 2.74 0.62 -25.63
C GLU A 105 2.91 0.56 -24.11
N ILE A 106 1.93 1.09 -23.38
CA ILE A 106 1.88 0.97 -21.92
C ILE A 106 1.37 -0.44 -21.55
N PRO A 107 2.14 -1.25 -20.82
CA PRO A 107 1.72 -2.60 -20.43
C PRO A 107 0.59 -2.53 -19.39
N THR A 108 -0.63 -2.85 -19.82
CA THR A 108 -1.79 -3.06 -18.95
C THR A 108 -1.79 -4.49 -18.42
N ILE A 109 -2.33 -4.73 -17.21
CA ILE A 109 -2.36 -6.07 -16.60
C ILE A 109 -3.01 -7.13 -17.52
N PRO A 110 -4.17 -6.88 -18.19
CA PRO A 110 -4.76 -7.88 -19.09
C PRO A 110 -3.88 -8.18 -20.30
N LYS A 111 -3.30 -7.15 -20.94
CA LYS A 111 -2.40 -7.30 -22.09
C LYS A 111 -1.15 -8.09 -21.71
N LEU A 112 -0.56 -7.77 -20.56
CA LEU A 112 0.60 -8.47 -20.04
C LEU A 112 0.24 -9.92 -19.70
N LEU A 113 -0.93 -10.17 -19.11
CA LEU A 113 -1.38 -11.51 -18.77
C LEU A 113 -1.48 -12.41 -20.02
N ASN A 114 -2.09 -11.93 -21.10
CA ASN A 114 -2.21 -12.69 -22.35
C ASN A 114 -0.82 -13.07 -22.89
N VAL A 115 0.10 -12.10 -23.00
CA VAL A 115 1.46 -12.37 -23.47
C VAL A 115 2.21 -13.36 -22.57
N LEU A 116 2.05 -13.24 -21.25
CA LEU A 116 2.68 -14.18 -20.30
C LEU A 116 2.05 -15.58 -20.36
N GLN A 117 0.76 -15.70 -20.67
CA GLN A 117 0.07 -16.97 -20.87
C GLN A 117 0.51 -17.66 -22.16
N ASP A 118 0.65 -16.89 -23.24
CA ASP A 118 1.04 -17.40 -24.56
C ASP A 118 2.49 -17.86 -24.60
N GLU A 119 3.42 -17.08 -24.04
CA GLU A 119 4.86 -17.34 -24.20
C GLU A 119 5.49 -18.13 -23.04
N ILE A 120 4.94 -18.01 -21.81
CA ILE A 120 5.55 -18.56 -20.59
C ILE A 120 4.58 -19.53 -19.89
N HIS A 121 3.38 -19.75 -20.46
CA HIS A 121 2.34 -20.59 -19.87
C HIS A 121 2.02 -20.21 -18.41
N PHE A 122 1.98 -18.90 -18.14
CA PHE A 122 1.72 -18.38 -16.82
C PHE A 122 0.33 -18.82 -16.31
N LYS A 123 0.30 -19.66 -15.27
CA LYS A 123 -0.96 -20.23 -14.71
C LYS A 123 -1.72 -19.29 -13.77
N GLY A 124 -1.22 -18.09 -13.51
CA GLY A 124 -1.82 -17.17 -12.55
C GLY A 124 -2.98 -16.36 -13.13
N SER A 125 -3.92 -15.99 -12.27
CA SER A 125 -4.99 -15.04 -12.61
C SER A 125 -4.48 -13.59 -12.67
N ARG A 126 -5.29 -12.69 -13.25
CA ARG A 126 -5.07 -11.23 -13.25
C ARG A 126 -4.68 -10.69 -11.87
N GLU A 127 -5.40 -11.06 -10.82
CA GLU A 127 -5.16 -10.60 -9.44
C GLU A 127 -3.86 -11.14 -8.89
N THR A 128 -3.47 -12.34 -9.30
CA THR A 128 -2.16 -12.92 -8.96
C THR A 128 -1.05 -12.10 -9.62
N LEU A 129 -1.16 -11.84 -10.92
CA LEU A 129 -0.19 -11.02 -11.64
C LEU A 129 -0.07 -9.63 -11.01
N ARG A 130 -1.19 -9.00 -10.66
CA ARG A 130 -1.19 -7.71 -9.95
C ARG A 130 -0.43 -7.76 -8.62
N LYS A 131 -0.69 -8.78 -7.78
CA LYS A 131 -0.01 -8.96 -6.50
C LYS A 131 1.48 -9.22 -6.69
N LEU A 132 1.84 -10.00 -7.70
CA LEU A 132 3.22 -10.28 -8.09
C LEU A 132 3.95 -9.00 -8.50
N LEU A 133 3.37 -8.19 -9.38
CA LEU A 133 3.93 -6.89 -9.78
C LEU A 133 4.16 -5.99 -8.58
N HIS A 134 3.23 -5.92 -7.63
CA HIS A 134 3.41 -5.16 -6.40
C HIS A 134 4.53 -5.71 -5.51
N LYS A 135 4.67 -7.05 -5.40
CA LYS A 135 5.78 -7.69 -4.68
C LYS A 135 7.13 -7.37 -5.34
N MET A 136 7.18 -7.27 -6.67
CA MET A 136 8.35 -6.86 -7.45
C MET A 136 8.66 -5.35 -7.37
N GLY A 137 7.82 -4.56 -6.70
CA GLY A 137 7.99 -3.11 -6.57
C GLY A 137 7.32 -2.27 -7.67
N PHE A 138 6.67 -2.89 -8.66
CA PHE A 138 5.93 -2.16 -9.68
C PHE A 138 4.65 -1.54 -9.10
N ARG A 139 4.40 -0.29 -9.50
CA ARG A 139 3.22 0.48 -9.12
C ARG A 139 2.69 1.18 -10.34
N TYR A 140 1.39 1.04 -10.59
CA TYR A 140 0.71 1.82 -11.61
C TYR A 140 0.53 3.25 -11.08
N LYS A 141 1.16 4.23 -11.73
CA LYS A 141 1.16 5.65 -11.35
C LYS A 141 0.81 6.48 -12.57
N LYS A 142 0.30 7.70 -12.35
CA LYS A 142 0.15 8.69 -13.43
C LYS A 142 1.51 8.94 -14.06
N THR A 143 1.56 8.88 -15.40
CA THR A 143 2.74 9.26 -16.18
C THR A 143 3.13 10.67 -15.79
N GLN A 144 4.38 10.85 -15.38
CA GLN A 144 4.89 12.18 -15.08
C GLN A 144 5.02 12.97 -16.39
N SER A 145 4.89 14.29 -16.32
CA SER A 145 5.20 15.14 -17.47
C SER A 145 6.60 14.83 -18.00
N ASN A 146 6.75 14.77 -19.33
CA ASN A 146 8.04 14.58 -20.00
C ASN A 146 9.12 15.57 -19.52
N ARG A 147 8.74 16.69 -18.88
CA ARG A 147 9.67 17.62 -18.22
C ARG A 147 10.63 16.96 -17.22
N LYS A 148 10.24 15.88 -16.54
CA LYS A 148 11.13 15.14 -15.60
C LYS A 148 12.02 14.11 -16.30
N VAL A 149 11.65 13.72 -17.52
CA VAL A 149 12.37 12.79 -18.40
C VAL A 149 12.87 13.56 -19.63
N LEU A 150 13.21 14.84 -19.45
CA LEU A 150 14.20 15.49 -20.31
C LEU A 150 15.54 14.88 -19.92
N ILE A 151 15.71 13.59 -20.22
CA ILE A 151 17.02 13.06 -20.55
C ILE A 151 17.46 13.96 -21.68
N GLU A 152 18.47 14.75 -21.41
CA GLU A 152 19.07 15.61 -22.40
C GLU A 152 19.26 14.79 -23.68
N ARG A 153 18.77 15.29 -24.82
CA ARG A 153 19.01 14.59 -26.08
C ARG A 153 20.53 14.46 -26.25
N ASN A 154 20.99 13.30 -26.72
CA ASN A 154 22.41 12.99 -26.81
C ASN A 154 23.20 14.05 -27.60
N ASP A 155 22.57 14.69 -28.59
CA ASP A 155 23.13 15.83 -29.30
C ASP A 155 23.37 17.01 -28.35
N ILE A 156 22.38 17.47 -27.61
CA ILE A 156 22.54 18.57 -26.63
C ILE A 156 23.65 18.24 -25.61
N SER A 157 23.73 16.99 -25.12
CA SER A 157 24.80 16.56 -24.20
C SER A 157 26.18 16.66 -24.84
N ALA A 158 26.31 16.24 -26.10
CA ALA A 158 27.55 16.33 -26.85
C ALA A 158 27.95 17.80 -27.11
N TRP A 159 26.98 18.66 -27.43
CA TRP A 159 27.21 20.10 -27.61
C TRP A 159 27.68 20.75 -26.30
N ARG A 160 27.07 20.41 -25.17
CA ARG A 160 27.52 20.91 -23.86
C ARG A 160 28.91 20.41 -23.49
N ALA A 161 29.20 19.12 -23.71
CA ALA A 161 30.52 18.56 -23.47
C ALA A 161 31.60 19.25 -24.30
N THR A 162 31.32 19.49 -25.59
CA THR A 162 32.21 20.22 -26.50
C THR A 162 32.43 21.66 -26.04
N TYR A 163 31.38 22.34 -25.61
CA TYR A 163 31.46 23.69 -25.06
C TYR A 163 32.33 23.74 -23.80
N LEU A 164 32.10 22.84 -22.83
CA LEU A 164 32.87 22.80 -21.58
C LEU A 164 34.35 22.46 -21.83
N GLN A 165 34.65 21.58 -22.78
CA GLN A 165 36.04 21.31 -23.18
C GLN A 165 36.72 22.55 -23.75
N LYS A 166 36.03 23.33 -24.59
CA LYS A 166 36.56 24.59 -25.14
C LYS A 166 36.82 25.62 -24.03
N ILE A 167 35.90 25.77 -23.08
CA ILE A 167 36.08 26.66 -21.93
C ILE A 167 37.28 26.21 -21.09
N ARG A 168 37.38 24.92 -20.75
CA ARG A 168 38.51 24.37 -19.98
C ARG A 168 39.84 24.56 -20.69
N HIS A 169 39.90 24.36 -22.01
CA HIS A 169 41.11 24.60 -22.78
C HIS A 169 41.51 26.08 -22.77
N ASN A 170 40.55 26.99 -22.84
CA ASN A 170 40.78 28.44 -22.72
C ASN A 170 41.26 28.84 -21.31
N GLU A 171 40.85 28.11 -20.26
CA GLU A 171 41.32 28.34 -18.89
C GLU A 171 42.74 27.81 -18.62
N CYS A 172 43.16 26.75 -19.33
CA CYS A 172 44.49 26.15 -19.15
C CYS A 172 45.60 26.80 -20.00
N GLY A 173 45.24 27.54 -21.04
CA GLY A 173 46.18 28.21 -21.95
C GLY A 173 46.28 29.73 -21.74
N GLU A 174 46.62 30.45 -22.80
CA GLU A 174 46.50 31.90 -22.83
C GLU A 174 45.01 32.29 -22.80
N LYS A 175 44.56 32.83 -21.66
CA LYS A 175 43.15 33.07 -21.38
C LYS A 175 42.58 34.16 -22.29
N LYS A 176 41.75 33.77 -23.25
CA LYS A 176 40.97 34.72 -24.07
C LYS A 176 39.75 35.19 -23.28
N THR A 177 39.41 36.47 -23.43
CA THR A 177 38.19 37.06 -22.86
C THR A 177 36.96 36.34 -23.40
N VAL A 178 36.15 35.78 -22.51
CA VAL A 178 34.88 35.13 -22.87
C VAL A 178 33.78 36.17 -22.80
N ILE A 179 33.15 36.45 -23.93
CA ILE A 179 32.00 37.36 -24.03
C ILE A 179 30.74 36.51 -24.19
N TYR A 180 29.81 36.66 -23.26
CA TYR A 180 28.50 36.03 -23.32
C TYR A 180 27.52 37.01 -23.95
N LEU A 181 26.98 36.64 -25.10
CA LEU A 181 25.86 37.35 -25.71
C LEU A 181 24.59 36.68 -25.19
N ASP A 182 23.93 37.32 -24.24
CA ASP A 182 22.58 36.91 -23.82
C ASP A 182 21.57 37.76 -24.59
N GLU A 183 20.63 37.09 -25.24
CA GLU A 183 19.45 37.75 -25.81
C GLU A 183 18.41 37.87 -24.71
N THR A 184 18.42 38.99 -24.00
CA THR A 184 17.33 39.30 -23.06
C THR A 184 16.07 39.63 -23.87
N TYR A 185 15.27 38.61 -24.16
CA TYR A 185 13.99 38.78 -24.83
C TYR A 185 13.02 39.53 -23.90
N ILE A 186 12.71 40.79 -24.23
CA ILE A 186 11.67 41.57 -23.54
C ILE A 186 10.31 40.98 -23.94
N HIS A 187 9.81 40.06 -23.11
CA HIS A 187 8.50 39.44 -23.31
C HIS A 187 7.38 40.43 -22.96
N SER A 188 6.95 41.21 -23.94
CA SER A 188 5.96 42.29 -23.81
C SER A 188 4.54 41.85 -23.41
N SER A 189 4.24 40.55 -23.40
CA SER A 189 2.88 40.05 -23.09
C SER A 189 2.65 39.63 -21.64
N HIS A 190 3.65 39.79 -20.75
CA HIS A 190 3.49 39.60 -19.30
C HIS A 190 3.71 40.90 -18.51
N THR A 191 2.99 41.96 -18.87
CA THR A 191 2.75 43.07 -17.94
C THR A 191 1.55 42.73 -17.06
N ALA A 192 1.78 42.61 -15.76
CA ALA A 192 0.68 42.69 -14.80
C ALA A 192 0.15 44.14 -14.84
N GLY A 193 -1.15 44.34 -15.03
CA GLY A 193 -1.76 45.68 -15.10
C GLY A 193 -1.67 46.52 -13.82
N ARG A 194 -0.93 46.05 -12.80
CA ARG A 194 -0.60 46.77 -11.56
C ARG A 194 0.84 46.42 -11.17
N CYS A 195 1.65 47.43 -10.93
CA CYS A 195 2.98 47.31 -10.33
C CYS A 195 3.16 48.41 -9.27
N TRP A 196 4.12 48.21 -8.36
CA TRP A 196 4.51 49.23 -7.39
C TRP A 196 5.32 50.31 -8.09
N GLN A 197 4.94 51.58 -7.92
CA GLN A 197 5.60 52.74 -8.55
C GLN A 197 5.89 53.81 -7.48
N SER A 198 6.99 54.54 -7.63
CA SER A 198 7.40 55.69 -6.82
C SER A 198 7.42 56.95 -7.69
N ASN A 199 7.27 58.14 -7.12
CA ASN A 199 7.33 59.39 -7.88
C ASN A 199 8.76 59.76 -8.34
N ASP A 200 9.78 59.15 -7.72
CA ASP A 200 11.20 59.43 -7.99
C ASP A 200 11.86 58.36 -8.91
N GLU A 201 11.12 57.31 -9.32
CA GLU A 201 11.64 56.23 -10.16
C GLU A 201 10.66 55.83 -11.27
N ASP A 202 11.17 55.64 -12.49
CA ASP A 202 10.35 55.23 -13.65
C ASP A 202 9.72 53.84 -13.46
N GLY A 203 8.39 53.78 -13.53
CA GLY A 203 7.61 52.54 -13.39
C GLY A 203 7.54 51.69 -14.67
N VAL A 204 7.02 50.47 -14.54
CA VAL A 204 6.83 49.56 -15.68
C VAL A 204 5.86 50.19 -16.71
N LEU A 205 6.38 50.47 -17.90
CA LEU A 205 5.62 51.04 -19.02
C LEU A 205 4.80 49.94 -19.73
N ASN A 206 3.59 50.30 -20.18
CA ASN A 206 2.75 49.40 -20.97
C ASN A 206 3.31 49.26 -22.41
N PRO A 207 3.22 48.08 -23.03
CA PRO A 207 3.60 47.90 -24.43
C PRO A 207 2.68 48.70 -25.35
N VAL A 208 3.25 49.28 -26.41
CA VAL A 208 2.60 50.26 -27.31
C VAL A 208 1.52 49.65 -28.23
N SER A 209 1.37 48.33 -28.32
CA SER A 209 0.30 47.75 -29.14
C SER A 209 0.07 46.26 -28.82
N LYS A 210 -1.20 45.87 -28.76
CA LYS A 210 -1.61 44.52 -29.17
C LYS A 210 -2.06 44.69 -30.62
N GLY A 211 -1.32 44.10 -31.55
CA GLY A 211 -1.75 44.05 -32.95
C GLY A 211 -3.17 43.48 -33.03
N ASN A 212 -4.02 44.11 -33.86
CA ASN A 212 -5.30 43.55 -34.27
C ASN A 212 -5.11 42.24 -35.03
#